data_AF-A0A6A5H7S5-F1
#
_entry.id   AF-A0A6A5H7S5-F1
#
_cell.length_a   1.000
_cell.length_b   1.000
_cell.length_c   1.000
_cell.angle_alpha   90.00
_cell.angle_beta   90.00
_cell.angle_gamma   90.00
#
_symmetry.space_group_name_H-M   'P 1'
#
loop_
_entity.id
_entity.type
_entity.pdbx_description
1 polymer ?
#
loop_
_entity_poly.entity_id
_entity_poly.type
_entity_poly.pdbx_seq_one_letter_code
_entity_poly.pdbx_strand_id
1 'polypeptide(L)'
;MASTCEQAVSQLIKDWMIDAKYPNLKTLIVRLANNAHSFGDITKDLDRVKWDEYRRPTKKEFDTSNVIFKTRHWDWCNWDLSYDIRQKDTGKMATVNCQYKAVIFFVWDCQNQ
;
A
#
# COMPACT_ATOMS: atom_id res chain seq x y z
N MET A 1 -10.23 16.28 10.40
CA MET A 1 -10.90 15.73 9.19
C MET A 1 -9.83 15.10 8.32
N ALA A 2 -10.04 13.88 7.83
CA ALA A 2 -9.10 13.23 6.90
C ALA A 2 -8.98 14.05 5.61
N SER A 3 -7.78 14.09 5.03
CA SER A 3 -7.58 14.79 3.75
C SER A 3 -8.35 14.08 2.61
N THR A 4 -8.72 14.81 1.57
CA THR A 4 -9.36 14.23 0.37
C THR A 4 -8.50 13.14 -0.27
N CYS A 5 -7.17 13.28 -0.20
CA CYS A 5 -6.23 12.27 -0.67
C CYS A 5 -6.26 11.00 0.21
N GLU A 6 -6.28 11.14 1.54
CA GLU A 6 -6.43 9.99 2.45
C GLU A 6 -7.71 9.21 2.19
N GLN A 7 -8.84 9.92 2.01
CA GLN A 7 -10.12 9.28 1.67
C GLN A 7 -10.05 8.56 0.33
N ALA A 8 -9.46 9.17 -0.69
CA ALA A 8 -9.32 8.55 -2.01
C ALA A 8 -8.44 7.30 -1.99
N VAL A 9 -7.31 7.33 -1.27
CA VAL A 9 -6.42 6.17 -1.13
C VAL A 9 -7.08 5.06 -0.32
N SER A 10 -7.75 5.39 0.79
CA SER A 10 -8.50 4.42 1.59
C SER A 10 -9.60 3.75 0.76
N GLN A 11 -10.34 4.54 -0.04
CA GLN A 11 -11.38 4.00 -0.92
C GLN A 11 -10.79 3.11 -2.02
N LEU A 12 -9.69 3.49 -2.66
CA LEU A 12 -9.04 2.66 -3.68
C LEU A 12 -8.61 1.30 -3.12
N ILE A 13 -8.01 1.28 -1.93
CA ILE A 13 -7.59 0.03 -1.27
C ILE A 13 -8.82 -0.84 -0.92
N LYS A 14 -9.92 -0.24 -0.45
CA LYS A 14 -11.18 -0.96 -0.19
C LYS A 14 -11.78 -1.52 -1.47
N ASP A 15 -11.84 -0.73 -2.53
CA ASP A 15 -12.33 -1.12 -3.85
C ASP A 15 -11.50 -2.27 -4.44
N TRP A 16 -10.18 -2.23 -4.26
CA TRP A 16 -9.31 -3.34 -4.64
C TRP A 16 -9.58 -4.58 -3.78
N MET A 17 -9.66 -4.43 -2.45
CA MET A 17 -9.81 -5.54 -1.52
C MET A 17 -11.18 -6.23 -1.61
N ILE A 18 -12.26 -5.47 -1.74
CA ILE A 18 -13.65 -5.97 -1.64
C ILE A 18 -14.25 -6.24 -3.01
N ASP A 19 -14.10 -5.32 -3.95
CA ASP A 19 -14.80 -5.37 -5.25
C ASP A 19 -13.93 -5.92 -6.38
N ALA A 20 -12.69 -6.34 -6.07
CA ALA A 20 -11.68 -6.74 -7.04
C ALA A 20 -11.44 -5.73 -8.18
N LYS A 21 -11.67 -4.44 -7.92
CA LYS A 21 -11.37 -3.38 -8.89
C LYS A 21 -9.86 -3.29 -9.09
N TYR A 22 -9.47 -2.87 -10.30
CA TYR A 22 -8.07 -2.78 -10.72
C TYR A 22 -7.34 -4.13 -10.70
N PRO A 23 -7.81 -5.13 -11.48
CA PRO A 23 -7.30 -6.51 -11.42
C PRO A 23 -5.82 -6.66 -11.79
N ASN A 24 -5.26 -5.67 -12.50
CA ASN A 24 -3.87 -5.61 -12.94
C ASN A 24 -3.00 -4.64 -12.12
N LEU A 25 -3.52 -4.07 -11.03
CA LEU A 25 -2.76 -3.19 -10.15
C LEU A 25 -1.65 -3.99 -9.47
N LYS A 26 -0.39 -3.58 -9.67
CA LYS A 26 0.78 -4.19 -9.03
C LYS A 26 1.28 -3.37 -7.86
N THR A 27 1.24 -2.04 -7.99
CA THR A 27 1.78 -1.12 -6.99
C THR A 27 1.06 0.21 -7.05
N LEU A 28 0.85 0.83 -5.90
CA LEU A 28 0.42 2.20 -5.73
C LEU A 28 1.34 2.86 -4.69
N ILE A 29 1.99 3.96 -5.07
CA ILE A 29 2.75 4.79 -4.14
C ILE A 29 2.13 6.17 -4.17
N VAL A 30 1.62 6.61 -3.02
CA VAL A 30 1.08 7.96 -2.85
C VAL A 30 1.91 8.71 -1.84
N ARG A 31 2.29 9.93 -2.19
CA ARG A 31 2.96 10.86 -1.27
C ARG A 31 2.20 12.16 -1.20
N LEU A 32 1.98 12.63 0.02
CA LEU A 32 1.35 13.90 0.29
C LEU A 32 2.37 15.03 0.18
N ALA A 33 1.88 16.22 -0.18
CA ALA A 33 2.67 17.44 -0.18
C ALA A 33 3.24 17.74 1.22
N ASN A 34 4.35 18.49 1.28
CA ASN A 34 5.06 18.76 2.52
C ASN A 34 4.22 19.47 3.60
N ASN A 35 3.16 20.17 3.23
CA ASN A 35 2.25 20.89 4.13
C ASN A 35 0.95 20.14 4.41
N ALA A 36 0.71 18.99 3.76
CA ALA A 36 -0.49 18.21 3.99
C ALA A 36 -0.43 17.50 5.36
N HIS A 37 -1.60 17.24 5.95
CA HIS A 37 -1.71 16.36 7.10
C HIS A 37 -1.27 14.94 6.72
N SER A 38 -0.59 14.24 7.63
CA SER A 38 -0.18 12.85 7.43
C SER A 38 -1.38 11.94 7.18
N PHE A 39 -1.14 10.81 6.52
CA PHE A 39 -2.13 9.75 6.50
C PHE A 39 -2.36 9.23 7.92
N GLY A 40 -3.61 9.03 8.28
CA GLY A 40 -3.97 8.10 9.36
C GLY A 40 -3.64 6.66 9.00
N ASP A 41 -3.90 5.74 9.94
CA ASP A 41 -3.88 4.31 9.64
C ASP A 41 -5.12 3.95 8.79
N ILE A 42 -4.96 4.01 7.47
CA ILE A 42 -6.03 3.73 6.50
C ILE A 42 -6.43 2.24 6.48
N THR A 43 -5.68 1.38 7.16
CA THR A 43 -5.93 -0.06 7.23
C THR A 43 -6.63 -0.49 8.52
N LYS A 44 -6.86 0.43 9.46
CA LYS A 44 -7.38 0.10 10.81
C LYS A 44 -8.71 -0.67 10.81
N ASP A 45 -9.54 -0.46 9.81
CA ASP A 45 -10.88 -1.05 9.68
C ASP A 45 -10.89 -2.23 8.67
N LEU A 46 -9.73 -2.69 8.23
CA LEU A 46 -9.59 -3.81 7.30
C LEU A 46 -9.21 -5.09 8.05
N ASP A 47 -9.63 -6.23 7.53
CA ASP A 47 -9.15 -7.53 7.99
C ASP A 47 -7.69 -7.70 7.56
N ARG A 48 -6.80 -7.42 8.51
CA ARG A 48 -5.36 -7.24 8.26
C ARG A 48 -4.54 -8.16 9.15
N VAL A 49 -3.43 -8.65 8.59
CA VAL A 49 -2.45 -9.47 9.31
C VAL A 49 -1.14 -8.69 9.39
N LYS A 50 -0.45 -8.76 10.52
CA LYS A 50 0.87 -8.13 10.64
C LYS A 50 1.82 -8.74 9.61
N TRP A 51 2.52 -7.89 8.88
CA TRP A 51 3.46 -8.33 7.87
C TRP A 51 4.60 -9.15 8.47
N ASP A 52 5.04 -10.18 7.75
CA ASP A 52 5.99 -11.21 8.24
C ASP A 52 7.46 -10.91 7.91
N GLU A 53 7.76 -9.75 7.31
CA GLU A 53 9.11 -9.29 6.95
C GLU A 53 9.82 -10.06 5.83
N TYR A 54 9.42 -11.29 5.53
CA TYR A 54 10.05 -12.14 4.51
C TYR A 54 9.73 -11.71 3.07
N ARG A 55 8.68 -10.90 2.88
CA ARG A 55 8.16 -10.52 1.56
C ARG A 55 8.52 -9.08 1.16
N ARG A 56 9.67 -8.57 1.63
CA ARG A 56 10.14 -7.22 1.30
C ARG A 56 10.39 -7.11 -0.20
N PRO A 57 9.70 -6.21 -0.92
CA PRO A 57 9.90 -6.13 -2.36
C PRO A 57 11.30 -5.64 -2.70
N THR A 58 11.84 -6.20 -3.75
CA THR A 58 13.08 -5.74 -4.37
C THR A 58 12.85 -4.44 -5.13
N LYS A 59 13.92 -3.69 -5.37
CA LYS A 59 13.90 -2.47 -6.18
C LYS A 59 13.37 -2.72 -7.61
N LYS A 60 13.42 -3.96 -8.10
CA LYS A 60 12.94 -4.36 -9.44
C LYS A 60 11.44 -4.59 -9.47
N GLU A 61 10.84 -5.03 -8.36
CA GLU A 61 9.39 -5.23 -8.22
C GLU A 61 8.65 -3.91 -8.02
N PHE A 62 9.34 -2.91 -7.45
CA PHE A 62 8.90 -1.53 -7.49
C PHE A 62 9.16 -0.92 -8.86
N ASP A 63 8.12 -0.86 -9.70
CA ASP A 63 8.15 -0.01 -10.88
C ASP A 63 8.16 1.47 -10.45
N THR A 64 9.36 2.01 -10.26
CA THR A 64 9.54 3.41 -9.86
C THR A 64 9.38 4.40 -11.01
N SER A 65 9.12 3.93 -12.24
CA SER A 65 9.03 4.80 -13.43
C SER A 65 7.92 5.84 -13.31
N ASN A 66 6.86 5.53 -12.56
CA ASN A 66 5.72 6.42 -12.30
C ASN A 66 5.69 6.96 -10.86
N VAL A 67 6.81 6.89 -10.13
CA VAL A 67 6.88 7.45 -8.78
C VAL A 67 6.98 8.98 -8.87
N ILE A 68 5.82 9.62 -8.66
CA ILE A 68 5.65 11.09 -8.71
C ILE A 68 6.53 11.80 -7.67
N PHE A 69 6.98 11.10 -6.62
CA PHE A 69 7.89 11.63 -5.63
C PHE A 69 8.95 10.62 -5.21
N LYS A 70 10.23 10.88 -5.52
CA LYS A 70 11.36 10.11 -4.98
C LYS A 70 11.25 10.05 -3.45
N THR A 71 11.05 8.85 -2.90
CA THR A 71 11.43 8.56 -1.53
C THR A 71 12.92 8.87 -1.44
N ARG A 72 13.36 9.67 -0.46
CA ARG A 72 14.79 9.98 -0.35
C ARG A 72 15.60 8.68 -0.25
N HIS A 73 15.02 7.63 0.34
CA HIS A 73 15.57 6.29 0.48
C HIS A 73 14.43 5.29 0.71
N TRP A 74 14.18 4.36 -0.22
CA TRP A 74 13.22 3.24 -0.08
C TRP A 74 13.57 2.33 1.13
N ASP A 75 14.86 2.26 1.40
CA ASP A 75 15.50 1.60 2.52
C ASP A 75 15.13 2.22 3.88
N TRP A 76 14.62 3.45 3.93
CA TRP A 76 14.19 4.12 5.17
C TRP A 76 12.73 3.88 5.53
N CYS A 77 12.02 3.10 4.72
CA CYS A 77 10.68 2.69 5.09
C CYS A 77 10.75 1.81 6.35
N ASN A 78 10.10 2.25 7.43
CA ASN A 78 9.82 1.38 8.57
C ASN A 78 8.75 0.35 8.16
N TRP A 79 9.23 -0.82 7.78
CA TRP A 79 8.39 -1.93 7.33
C TRP A 79 7.65 -2.64 8.48
N ASP A 80 8.01 -2.39 9.73
CA ASP A 80 7.33 -2.97 10.91
C ASP A 80 5.89 -2.46 11.07
N LEU A 81 5.58 -1.35 10.39
CA LEU A 81 4.24 -0.74 10.30
C LEU A 81 3.41 -1.28 9.13
N SER A 82 3.91 -2.32 8.45
CA SER A 82 3.23 -2.93 7.31
C SER A 82 2.18 -3.92 7.77
N TYR A 83 1.08 -3.95 7.02
CA TYR A 83 0.04 -4.94 7.17
C TYR A 83 -0.30 -5.58 5.83
N ASP A 84 -0.58 -6.86 5.88
CA ASP A 84 -1.11 -7.60 4.75
C ASP A 84 -2.62 -7.61 4.78
N ILE A 85 -3.20 -7.43 3.60
CA ILE A 85 -4.63 -7.56 3.35
C ILE A 85 -4.85 -8.58 2.23
N ARG A 86 -6.01 -9.23 2.28
CA ARG A 86 -6.42 -10.24 1.30
C ARG A 86 -7.63 -9.74 0.50
N GLN A 87 -7.53 -9.80 -0.82
CA GLN A 87 -8.66 -9.58 -1.71
C GLN A 87 -9.70 -10.69 -1.51
N LYS A 88 -10.95 -10.30 -1.28
CA LYS A 88 -12.03 -11.20 -0.85
C LYS A 88 -12.30 -12.35 -1.81
N ASP A 89 -12.38 -12.06 -3.10
CA ASP A 89 -12.88 -13.02 -4.10
C ASP A 89 -11.78 -13.87 -4.74
N THR A 90 -10.57 -13.32 -4.90
CA THR A 90 -9.46 -14.00 -5.60
C THR A 90 -8.42 -14.59 -4.66
N GLY A 91 -8.42 -14.16 -3.39
CA GLY A 91 -7.36 -14.49 -2.43
C GLY A 91 -6.02 -13.80 -2.70
N LYS A 92 -5.93 -12.89 -3.69
CA LYS A 92 -4.73 -12.08 -3.93
C LYS A 92 -4.33 -11.32 -2.68
N MET A 93 -3.04 -11.20 -2.45
CA MET A 93 -2.49 -10.58 -1.25
C MET A 93 -1.82 -9.26 -1.60
N ALA A 94 -1.90 -8.29 -0.69
CA ALA A 94 -1.22 -7.01 -0.82
C ALA A 94 -0.75 -6.48 0.53
N THR A 95 0.34 -5.71 0.52
CA THR A 95 0.92 -5.09 1.72
C THR A 95 0.57 -3.64 1.58
N VAL A 96 0.07 -3.09 2.67
CA VAL A 96 -0.04 -1.66 2.86
C VAL A 96 0.96 -1.25 3.91
N ASN A 97 1.81 -0.32 3.55
CA ASN A 97 2.69 0.38 4.48
C ASN A 97 2.30 1.85 4.49
N CYS A 98 1.78 2.29 5.64
CA CYS A 98 1.44 3.69 5.87
C CYS A 98 2.54 4.32 6.71
N GLN A 99 3.28 5.24 6.10
CA GLN A 99 4.35 5.96 6.76
C GLN A 99 4.15 7.45 6.57
N TYR A 100 3.72 8.11 7.64
CA TYR A 100 3.61 9.56 7.66
C TYR A 100 2.87 10.09 6.41
N LYS A 101 3.56 10.88 5.57
CA LYS A 101 3.04 11.47 4.32
C LYS A 101 3.08 10.53 3.13
N ALA A 102 3.23 9.22 3.32
CA ALA A 102 3.27 8.25 2.25
C ALA A 102 2.44 7.00 2.56
N VAL A 103 1.82 6.46 1.50
CA VAL A 103 1.23 5.13 1.48
C VAL A 103 1.92 4.36 0.37
N ILE A 104 2.40 3.17 0.72
CA ILE A 104 2.95 2.20 -0.23
C ILE A 104 2.02 0.99 -0.19
N PHE A 105 1.47 0.66 -1.34
CA PHE A 105 0.62 -0.49 -1.56
C PHE A 105 1.23 -1.32 -2.68
N PHE A 106 1.43 -2.62 -2.48
CA PHE A 106 1.85 -3.51 -3.55
C PHE A 106 1.19 -4.86 -3.42
N VAL A 107 0.84 -5.42 -4.58
CA VAL A 107 0.18 -6.72 -4.73
C VAL A 107 1.26 -7.76 -5.02
N TRP A 108 1.25 -8.88 -4.32
CA TRP A 108 1.96 -10.08 -4.74
C TRP A 108 0.95 -11.17 -5.04
N ASP A 109 1.10 -11.76 -6.21
CA ASP A 109 0.43 -13.03 -6.50
C ASP A 109 1.12 -14.09 -5.65
N CYS A 110 0.40 -14.70 -4.70
CA CYS A 110 0.82 -15.95 -4.07
C CYS A 110 0.70 -17.16 -5.03
N GLN A 111 0.64 -16.92 -6.34
CA GLN A 111 0.62 -18.01 -7.31
C GLN A 111 2.05 -18.56 -7.46
N ASN A 112 2.25 -19.70 -6.79
CA ASN A 112 3.42 -20.58 -6.81
C ASN A 112 4.45 -20.33 -5.70
N GLN A 113 4.15 -20.87 -4.51
CA GLN A 113 5.12 -21.69 -3.78
C GLN A 113 4.57 -23.11 -3.66
#